data_AF-A0A672SR77-F1
#
_entry.id   AF-A0A672SR77-F1
#
_cell.length_a   1.000
_cell.length_b   1.000
_cell.length_c   1.000
_cell.angle_alpha   90.00
_cell.angle_beta   90.00
_cell.angle_gamma   90.00
#
_symmetry.space_group_name_H-M   'P 1'
#
loop_
_entity.id
_entity.type
_entity.pdbx_description
1 polymer ?
#
loop_
_entity_poly.entity_id
_entity_poly.type
_entity_poly.pdbx_seq_one_letter_code
_entity_poly.pdbx_strand_id
1 'polypeptide(L)'
;ISGTWAHSAPVCPRSLWTAVFDYEASGEDELSLQRGDVVEVLSKDAAISGDEGWWTGKINHRVGIFPSNYVTYQPAIYRAVGARESDPSAPVRIPFSELVLQEIIGVGGFGKVYRGTWKDQEVAVKAARQDPDEDIKATADSVKQEAKLFSMLQHPNIIKLEGVCLEEPNLCLVMEYARGGTLNRALTCRRIPPHILVNWAVQIARGMQYLHEEAVVPIIHRDLKSSNILLLEKIENDDIGRKILKITDFGLAREWHKTTKMSAAGTYSWMAPEVIKSSLFSKGSDVWR
;
A
#
# COMPACT_ATOMS: atom_id res chain seq x y z
N ILE A 1 8.92 -24.70 -53.45
CA ILE A 1 9.82 -25.23 -52.40
C ILE A 1 10.40 -24.00 -51.68
N SER A 2 9.58 -23.33 -50.86
CA SER A 2 9.46 -23.50 -49.40
C SER A 2 10.70 -23.01 -48.63
N GLY A 3 10.50 -22.03 -47.75
CA GLY A 3 11.53 -21.52 -46.85
C GLY A 3 11.02 -20.40 -45.95
N THR A 4 9.95 -20.68 -45.19
CA THR A 4 9.49 -19.87 -44.05
C THR A 4 10.52 -19.94 -42.92
N TRP A 5 11.09 -18.80 -42.53
CA TRP A 5 11.81 -18.66 -41.27
C TRP A 5 10.92 -17.93 -40.27
N ALA A 6 10.12 -18.69 -39.52
CA ALA A 6 9.51 -18.23 -38.28
C ALA A 6 10.41 -18.69 -37.13
N HIS A 7 11.28 -17.81 -36.65
CA HIS A 7 11.96 -18.02 -35.39
C HIS A 7 11.03 -17.60 -34.25
N SER A 8 10.33 -18.55 -33.66
CA SER A 8 9.79 -18.40 -32.30
C SER A 8 10.99 -18.40 -31.35
N ALA A 9 11.40 -17.22 -30.89
CA ALA A 9 12.35 -17.10 -29.80
C ALA A 9 11.79 -17.82 -28.55
N PRO A 10 12.61 -18.54 -27.77
CA PRO A 10 12.15 -19.17 -26.54
C PRO A 10 11.68 -18.08 -25.57
N VAL A 11 10.39 -18.13 -25.19
CA VAL A 11 9.78 -17.23 -24.21
C VAL A 11 10.51 -17.45 -22.89
N CYS A 12 11.17 -16.41 -22.39
CA CYS A 12 11.88 -16.45 -21.12
C CYS A 12 10.85 -16.75 -20.00
N PRO A 13 11.07 -17.75 -19.11
CA PRO A 13 10.11 -18.11 -18.06
C PRO A 13 9.75 -16.95 -17.10
N ARG A 14 10.57 -15.88 -17.08
CA ARG A 14 10.36 -14.67 -16.27
C ARG A 14 9.37 -13.67 -16.87
N SER A 15 8.91 -13.90 -18.11
CA SER A 15 7.95 -13.03 -18.79
C SER A 15 6.50 -13.41 -18.53
N LEU A 16 6.23 -14.59 -17.95
CA LEU A 16 4.87 -15.03 -17.62
C LEU A 16 4.48 -14.57 -16.22
N TRP A 17 3.39 -13.81 -16.13
CA TRP A 17 2.83 -13.28 -14.89
C TRP A 17 1.37 -13.75 -14.78
N THR A 18 0.86 -13.88 -13.56
CA THR A 18 -0.52 -14.30 -13.31
C THR A 18 -1.33 -13.12 -12.85
N ALA A 19 -2.47 -12.87 -13.48
CA ALA A 19 -3.43 -11.88 -13.04
C ALA A 19 -3.98 -12.25 -11.65
N VAL A 20 -3.98 -11.29 -10.75
CA VAL A 20 -4.36 -11.47 -9.35
C VAL A 20 -5.64 -10.72 -8.98
N PHE A 21 -6.07 -9.78 -9.82
CA PHE A 21 -7.39 -9.16 -9.77
C PHE A 21 -8.00 -9.10 -11.16
N ASP A 22 -9.33 -8.97 -11.18
CA ASP A 22 -10.07 -8.67 -12.39
C ASP A 22 -9.87 -7.20 -12.76
N TYR A 23 -9.57 -6.93 -14.02
CA TYR A 23 -9.46 -5.60 -14.61
C TYR A 23 -10.35 -5.52 -15.85
N GLU A 24 -11.22 -4.52 -15.92
CA GLU A 24 -12.04 -4.27 -17.09
C GLU A 24 -11.41 -3.13 -17.90
N ALA A 25 -11.04 -3.41 -19.14
CA ALA A 25 -10.47 -2.44 -20.06
C ALA A 25 -11.42 -1.25 -20.26
N SER A 26 -10.89 -0.04 -20.08
CA SER A 26 -11.61 1.22 -20.30
C SER A 26 -11.49 1.74 -21.74
N GLY A 27 -10.50 1.24 -22.49
CA GLY A 27 -10.20 1.58 -23.88
C GLY A 27 -9.88 0.36 -24.76
N GLU A 28 -9.80 0.56 -26.07
CA GLU A 28 -9.54 -0.51 -27.04
C GLU A 28 -8.09 -1.03 -27.00
N ASP A 29 -7.16 -0.16 -26.60
CA ASP A 29 -5.74 -0.40 -26.39
C ASP A 29 -5.43 -1.15 -25.09
N GLU A 30 -6.41 -1.23 -24.18
CA GLU A 30 -6.28 -1.92 -22.91
C GLU A 30 -6.66 -3.40 -22.97
N LEU A 31 -6.01 -4.19 -22.11
CA LEU A 31 -6.22 -5.61 -21.96
C LEU A 31 -6.98 -5.90 -20.66
N SER A 32 -8.21 -6.39 -20.78
CA SER A 32 -8.96 -6.90 -19.63
C SER A 32 -8.25 -8.11 -19.03
N LEU A 33 -8.26 -8.19 -17.70
CA LEU A 33 -7.66 -9.29 -16.95
C LEU A 33 -8.77 -10.00 -16.16
N GLN A 34 -8.76 -11.32 -16.17
CA GLN A 34 -9.49 -12.12 -15.18
C GLN A 34 -8.48 -12.74 -14.23
N ARG A 35 -8.83 -12.78 -12.94
CA ARG A 35 -8.00 -13.39 -11.92
C ARG A 35 -7.66 -14.83 -12.31
N GLY A 36 -6.37 -15.13 -12.33
CA GLY A 36 -5.81 -16.41 -12.75
C GLY A 36 -5.30 -16.43 -14.19
N ASP A 37 -5.61 -15.41 -15.01
CA ASP A 37 -5.08 -15.31 -16.37
C ASP A 37 -3.56 -15.30 -16.36
N VAL A 38 -2.96 -16.00 -17.33
CA VAL A 38 -1.51 -15.94 -17.54
C VAL A 38 -1.24 -14.90 -18.62
N VAL A 39 -0.55 -13.84 -18.20
CA VAL A 39 -0.16 -12.71 -19.03
C VAL A 39 1.30 -12.85 -19.42
N GLU A 40 1.56 -12.88 -20.72
CA GLU A 40 2.91 -12.74 -21.26
C GLU A 40 3.29 -11.25 -21.28
N VAL A 41 4.17 -10.84 -20.38
CA VAL A 41 4.66 -9.46 -20.28
C VAL A 41 5.69 -9.23 -21.38
N LEU A 42 5.34 -8.38 -22.35
CA LEU A 42 6.16 -8.04 -23.51
C LEU A 42 7.06 -6.83 -23.23
N SER A 43 6.57 -5.84 -22.47
CA SER A 43 7.34 -4.68 -22.06
C SER A 43 6.88 -4.12 -20.73
N LYS A 44 7.85 -3.66 -19.93
CA LYS A 44 7.64 -2.91 -18.67
C LYS A 44 8.01 -1.43 -18.81
N ASP A 45 8.39 -1.01 -20.02
CA ASP A 45 8.84 0.34 -20.31
C ASP A 45 7.63 1.27 -20.52
N ALA A 46 7.54 2.31 -19.69
CA ALA A 46 6.48 3.31 -19.74
C ALA A 46 6.46 4.10 -21.06
N ALA A 47 7.61 4.22 -21.74
CA ALA A 47 7.66 4.85 -23.06
C ALA A 47 6.90 4.03 -24.13
N ILE A 48 6.70 2.73 -23.89
CA ILE A 48 5.98 1.83 -24.80
C ILE A 48 4.50 1.74 -24.42
N SER A 49 4.17 1.67 -23.13
CA SER A 49 2.79 1.58 -22.65
C SER A 49 2.06 2.92 -22.60
N GLY A 50 2.77 4.04 -22.74
CA GLY A 50 2.20 5.39 -22.76
C GLY A 50 1.94 5.99 -21.37
N ASP A 51 1.98 5.18 -20.31
CA ASP A 51 1.85 5.64 -18.93
C ASP A 51 2.65 4.75 -17.96
N GLU A 52 3.23 5.36 -16.93
CA GLU A 52 3.92 4.60 -15.89
C GLU A 52 2.91 3.77 -15.07
N GLY A 53 3.23 2.50 -14.86
CA GLY A 53 2.35 1.56 -14.14
C GLY A 53 1.48 0.71 -15.03
N TRP A 54 1.53 0.98 -16.33
CA TRP A 54 0.98 0.12 -17.36
C TRP A 54 2.10 -0.68 -18.01
N TRP A 55 1.88 -1.97 -18.17
CA TRP A 55 2.76 -2.85 -18.92
C TRP A 55 2.08 -3.28 -20.20
N THR A 56 2.87 -3.51 -21.24
CA THR A 56 2.38 -4.13 -22.46
C THR A 56 2.50 -5.64 -22.31
N GLY A 57 1.43 -6.35 -22.60
CA GLY A 57 1.47 -7.79 -22.61
C GLY A 57 0.38 -8.40 -23.44
N LYS A 58 0.32 -9.72 -23.35
CA LYS A 58 -0.47 -10.54 -24.23
C LYS A 58 -1.17 -11.63 -23.44
N ILE A 59 -2.47 -11.74 -23.65
CA ILE A 59 -3.29 -12.88 -23.24
C ILE A 59 -3.85 -13.50 -24.51
N ASN A 60 -3.60 -14.79 -24.71
CA ASN A 60 -3.96 -15.52 -25.93
C ASN A 60 -3.42 -14.80 -27.20
N HIS A 61 -4.31 -14.21 -28.01
CA HIS A 61 -3.95 -13.50 -29.25
C HIS A 61 -4.10 -11.98 -29.14
N ARG A 62 -4.58 -11.46 -28.00
CA ARG A 62 -4.80 -10.03 -27.80
C ARG A 62 -3.59 -9.42 -27.10
N VAL A 63 -3.04 -8.38 -27.72
CA VAL A 63 -1.99 -7.53 -27.14
C VAL A 63 -2.67 -6.25 -26.69
N GLY A 64 -2.31 -5.78 -25.51
CA GLY A 64 -2.78 -4.51 -24.98
C GLY A 64 -1.96 -4.08 -23.78
N ILE A 65 -2.25 -2.88 -23.30
CA ILE A 65 -1.69 -2.39 -22.04
C ILE A 65 -2.58 -2.85 -20.88
N PHE A 66 -1.97 -3.16 -19.74
CA PHE A 66 -2.72 -3.47 -18.52
C PHE A 66 -1.99 -2.93 -17.29
N PRO A 67 -2.70 -2.73 -16.16
CA PRO A 67 -2.07 -2.26 -14.94
C PRO A 67 -1.11 -3.31 -14.38
N SER A 68 0.17 -2.95 -14.25
CA SER A 68 1.24 -3.84 -13.78
C SER A 68 0.99 -4.43 -12.39
N ASN A 69 0.25 -3.72 -11.54
CA ASN A 69 -0.15 -4.12 -10.19
C ASN A 69 -1.26 -5.20 -10.17
N TYR A 70 -1.86 -5.53 -11.31
CA TYR A 70 -2.89 -6.58 -11.41
C TYR A 70 -2.31 -7.94 -11.73
N VAL A 71 -0.99 -8.06 -11.87
CA VAL A 71 -0.32 -9.33 -12.17
C VAL A 71 0.84 -9.58 -11.20
N THR A 72 1.17 -10.85 -10.94
CA THR A 72 2.32 -11.26 -10.11
C THR A 72 3.13 -12.38 -10.77
N TYR A 73 4.43 -12.43 -10.49
CA TYR A 73 5.30 -13.56 -10.85
C TYR A 73 5.32 -14.66 -9.77
N GLN A 74 4.63 -14.45 -8.63
CA GLN A 74 4.56 -15.37 -7.50
C GLN A 74 3.10 -15.80 -7.18
N PRO A 75 2.41 -16.54 -8.07
CA PRO A 75 0.99 -16.90 -7.90
C PRO A 75 0.71 -17.81 -6.69
N ALA A 76 1.73 -18.48 -6.14
CA ALA A 76 1.59 -19.35 -4.98
C ALA A 76 1.17 -18.59 -3.70
N ILE A 77 1.64 -17.35 -3.54
CA ILE A 77 1.24 -16.47 -2.42
C ILE A 77 -0.29 -16.25 -2.46
N TYR A 78 -0.85 -16.06 -3.66
CA TYR A 78 -2.28 -15.88 -3.86
C TYR A 78 -3.13 -17.11 -3.63
N ARG A 79 -2.63 -18.31 -3.97
CA ARG A 79 -3.36 -19.56 -3.68
C ARG A 79 -3.45 -19.85 -2.19
N ALA A 80 -2.41 -19.50 -1.42
CA ALA A 80 -2.44 -19.64 0.04
C ALA A 80 -3.47 -18.71 0.71
N VAL A 81 -3.70 -17.53 0.11
CA VAL A 81 -4.71 -16.55 0.58
C VAL A 81 -6.13 -16.90 0.05
N GLY A 82 -6.22 -17.55 -1.12
CA GLY A 82 -7.47 -17.86 -1.85
C GLY A 82 -8.26 -19.09 -1.42
N ALA A 83 -7.89 -19.78 -0.35
CA ALA A 83 -8.63 -20.94 0.17
C ALA A 83 -9.82 -20.57 1.08
N ARG A 84 -10.26 -19.30 1.09
CA ARG A 84 -11.47 -18.83 1.80
C ARG A 84 -12.47 -18.29 0.77
N GLU A 85 -13.72 -18.73 0.86
CA GLU A 85 -14.84 -18.52 -0.09
C GLU A 85 -15.35 -17.06 -0.23
N SER A 86 -14.56 -16.06 0.17
CA SER A 86 -14.86 -14.63 0.02
C SER A 86 -13.66 -13.95 -0.61
N ASP A 87 -13.84 -13.11 -1.64
CA ASP A 87 -12.77 -12.34 -2.30
C ASP A 87 -11.77 -11.79 -1.27
N PRO A 88 -10.57 -12.39 -1.13
CA PRO A 88 -9.61 -12.02 -0.09
C PRO A 88 -9.02 -10.63 -0.30
N SER A 89 -9.27 -10.00 -1.45
CA SER A 89 -8.80 -8.67 -1.80
C SER A 89 -9.78 -7.56 -1.44
N ALA A 90 -11.04 -7.91 -1.12
CA ALA A 90 -12.03 -6.91 -0.72
C ALA A 90 -11.87 -6.61 0.78
N PRO A 91 -11.59 -5.35 1.16
CA PRO A 91 -11.54 -4.97 2.58
C PRO A 91 -12.91 -5.24 3.22
N VAL A 92 -12.89 -5.74 4.46
CA VAL A 92 -14.12 -5.97 5.24
C VAL A 92 -14.93 -4.68 5.29
N ARG A 93 -16.20 -4.75 4.87
CA ARG A 93 -17.12 -3.61 4.96
C ARG A 93 -17.66 -3.53 6.38
N ILE A 94 -17.43 -2.38 7.02
CA ILE A 94 -17.91 -2.10 8.36
C ILE A 94 -18.94 -0.97 8.25
N PRO A 95 -20.22 -1.25 8.57
CA PRO A 95 -21.23 -0.19 8.65
C PRO A 95 -20.84 0.85 9.70
N PHE A 96 -21.10 2.13 9.44
CA PHE A 96 -20.71 3.19 10.38
C PHE A 96 -21.41 3.02 11.73
N SER A 97 -22.63 2.47 11.74
CA SER A 97 -23.40 2.16 12.95
C SER A 97 -22.75 1.12 13.87
N GLU A 98 -21.82 0.31 13.37
CA GLU A 98 -21.04 -0.64 14.19
C GLU A 98 -19.79 0.00 14.82
N LEU A 99 -19.44 1.23 14.43
CA LEU A 99 -18.29 1.95 14.93
C LEU A 99 -18.70 2.88 16.08
N VAL A 100 -18.07 2.71 17.23
CA VAL A 100 -18.19 3.66 18.34
C VAL A 100 -16.92 4.49 18.40
N LEU A 101 -16.98 5.72 17.88
CA LEU A 101 -15.87 6.67 17.92
C LEU A 101 -15.71 7.26 19.32
N GLN A 102 -14.46 7.43 19.73
CA GLN A 102 -14.06 8.00 21.02
C GLN A 102 -13.22 9.27 20.77
N GLU A 103 -12.14 9.48 21.53
CA GLU A 103 -11.29 10.65 21.42
C GLU A 103 -10.53 10.73 20.07
N ILE A 104 -10.23 11.95 19.66
CA ILE A 104 -9.30 12.20 18.55
C ILE A 104 -7.88 11.93 19.04
N ILE A 105 -7.17 11.05 18.32
CA ILE A 105 -5.79 10.64 18.63
C ILE A 105 -4.77 11.19 17.63
N GLY A 106 -5.23 11.75 16.50
CA GLY A 106 -4.38 12.38 15.50
C GLY A 106 -5.12 13.36 14.62
N VAL A 107 -4.50 14.49 14.32
CA VAL A 107 -4.98 15.49 13.36
C VAL A 107 -3.80 15.90 12.49
N GLY A 108 -3.95 15.83 11.18
CA GLY A 108 -2.90 16.20 10.24
C GLY A 108 -3.40 16.33 8.81
N GLY A 109 -2.47 16.41 7.85
CA GLY A 109 -2.79 16.55 6.42
C GLY A 109 -3.61 15.39 5.83
N PHE A 110 -3.68 14.26 6.55
CA PHE A 110 -4.39 13.05 6.17
C PHE A 110 -5.78 12.89 6.78
N GLY A 111 -6.31 13.94 7.41
CA GLY A 111 -7.60 13.93 8.08
C GLY A 111 -7.51 13.69 9.58
N LYS A 112 -8.64 13.34 10.17
CA LYS A 112 -8.79 13.09 11.61
C LYS A 112 -8.73 11.59 11.88
N VAL A 113 -7.96 11.22 12.90
CA VAL A 113 -7.88 9.85 13.40
C VAL A 113 -8.50 9.81 14.78
N TYR A 114 -9.49 8.95 14.96
CA TYR A 114 -10.19 8.70 16.21
C TYR A 114 -9.73 7.36 16.78
N ARG A 115 -9.63 7.27 18.11
CA ARG A 115 -9.75 5.97 18.76
C ARG A 115 -11.21 5.55 18.68
N GLY A 116 -11.48 4.26 18.59
CA GLY A 116 -12.84 3.75 18.60
C GLY A 116 -12.90 2.29 19.00
N THR A 117 -14.10 1.74 18.92
CA THR A 117 -14.35 0.31 19.13
C THR A 117 -15.21 -0.26 18.00
N TRP A 118 -14.89 -1.48 17.59
CA TRP A 118 -15.64 -2.28 16.62
C TRP A 118 -15.70 -3.73 17.14
N LYS A 119 -16.90 -4.28 17.34
CA LYS A 119 -17.11 -5.63 17.93
C LYS A 119 -16.31 -5.83 19.23
N ASP A 120 -16.40 -4.84 20.13
CA ASP A 120 -15.68 -4.79 21.42
C ASP A 120 -14.14 -4.80 21.31
N GLN A 121 -13.57 -4.66 20.11
CA GLN A 121 -12.13 -4.50 19.89
C GLN A 121 -11.77 -3.04 19.68
N GLU A 122 -10.67 -2.59 20.28
CA GLU A 122 -10.17 -1.24 20.06
C GLU A 122 -9.56 -1.10 18.66
N VAL A 123 -9.92 0.01 18.01
CA VAL A 123 -9.49 0.32 16.65
C VAL A 123 -9.07 1.79 16.54
N ALA A 124 -8.26 2.08 15.54
CA ALA A 124 -8.01 3.44 15.07
C ALA A 124 -8.84 3.69 13.81
N VAL A 125 -9.67 4.74 13.81
CA VAL A 125 -10.54 5.10 12.70
C VAL A 125 -10.03 6.37 12.04
N LYS A 126 -9.50 6.24 10.82
CA LYS A 126 -9.03 7.37 10.02
C LYS A 126 -10.14 7.82 9.08
N ALA A 127 -10.74 8.96 9.35
CA ALA A 127 -11.72 9.57 8.46
C ALA A 127 -11.04 10.04 7.17
N ALA A 128 -11.66 9.74 6.03
CA ALA A 128 -11.22 10.27 4.74
C ALA A 128 -11.28 11.80 4.76
N ARG A 129 -10.29 12.43 4.14
CA ARG A 129 -10.34 13.88 3.93
C ARG A 129 -11.44 14.18 2.91
N GLN A 130 -12.37 15.05 3.28
CA GLN A 130 -13.34 15.61 2.35
C GLN A 130 -12.81 16.97 1.93
N ASP A 131 -12.38 17.07 0.67
CA ASP A 131 -12.10 18.36 0.05
C ASP A 131 -13.42 18.88 -0.53
N PRO A 132 -13.90 20.09 -0.14
CA PRO A 132 -15.17 20.63 -0.64
C PRO A 132 -15.23 20.76 -2.16
N ASP A 133 -14.07 20.85 -2.82
CA ASP A 133 -13.94 21.06 -4.26
C ASP A 133 -13.77 19.73 -5.05
N GLU A 134 -13.60 18.58 -4.38
CA GLU A 134 -13.50 17.27 -5.03
C GLU A 134 -14.89 16.63 -5.24
N ASP A 135 -15.05 15.92 -6.36
CA ASP A 135 -16.23 15.08 -6.58
C ASP A 135 -16.26 13.97 -5.54
N ILE A 136 -17.33 13.93 -4.76
CA ILE A 136 -17.57 12.96 -3.68
C ILE A 136 -17.41 11.52 -4.18
N LYS A 137 -17.84 11.24 -5.41
CA LYS A 137 -17.73 9.90 -6.00
C LYS A 137 -16.28 9.54 -6.30
N ALA A 138 -15.49 10.50 -6.78
CA ALA A 138 -14.06 10.32 -7.02
C ALA A 138 -13.29 10.08 -5.70
N THR A 139 -13.67 10.78 -4.62
CA THR A 139 -13.12 10.56 -3.29
C THR A 139 -13.44 9.15 -2.78
N ALA A 140 -14.69 8.68 -2.92
CA ALA A 140 -15.09 7.33 -2.51
C ALA A 140 -14.35 6.23 -3.27
N ASP A 141 -14.16 6.39 -4.58
CA ASP A 141 -13.41 5.45 -5.42
C ASP A 141 -11.92 5.42 -5.06
N SER A 142 -11.32 6.58 -4.77
CA SER A 142 -9.94 6.69 -4.29
C SER A 142 -9.74 5.95 -2.96
N VAL A 143 -10.64 6.17 -1.98
CA VAL A 143 -10.61 5.47 -0.68
C VAL A 143 -10.81 3.97 -0.86
N LYS A 144 -11.71 3.54 -1.76
CA LYS A 144 -11.94 2.13 -2.06
C LYS A 144 -10.68 1.46 -2.62
N GLN A 145 -9.98 2.14 -3.53
CA GLN A 145 -8.75 1.63 -4.11
C GLN A 145 -7.61 1.58 -3.09
N GLU A 146 -7.46 2.60 -2.25
CA GLU A 146 -6.49 2.62 -1.15
C GLU A 146 -6.77 1.47 -0.17
N ALA A 147 -8.02 1.29 0.23
CA ALA A 147 -8.44 0.23 1.13
C ALA A 147 -8.17 -1.17 0.54
N LYS A 148 -8.34 -1.36 -0.77
CA LYS A 148 -8.03 -2.62 -1.46
C LYS A 148 -6.53 -2.94 -1.42
N LEU A 149 -5.67 -1.97 -1.71
CA LEU A 149 -4.22 -2.16 -1.62
C LEU A 149 -3.80 -2.47 -0.18
N PHE A 150 -4.35 -1.73 0.77
CA PHE A 150 -4.01 -1.83 2.17
C PHE A 150 -4.51 -3.14 2.80
N SER A 151 -5.68 -3.66 2.41
CA SER A 151 -6.19 -4.95 2.90
C SER A 151 -5.30 -6.15 2.55
N MET A 152 -4.42 -6.00 1.57
CA MET A 152 -3.47 -7.05 1.17
C MET A 152 -2.16 -7.02 1.95
N LEU A 153 -1.92 -5.97 2.73
CA LEU A 153 -0.70 -5.85 3.52
C LEU A 153 -0.83 -6.67 4.79
N GLN A 154 0.06 -7.63 4.95
CA GLN A 154 0.14 -8.48 6.12
C GLN A 154 1.60 -8.71 6.51
N HIS A 155 2.04 -7.95 7.52
CA HIS A 155 3.39 -8.07 8.07
C HIS A 155 3.41 -7.60 9.53
N PRO A 156 4.19 -8.24 10.43
CA PRO A 156 4.23 -7.88 11.85
C PRO A 156 4.58 -6.41 12.11
N ASN A 157 5.40 -5.81 11.24
CA ASN A 157 5.85 -4.41 11.35
C ASN A 157 5.05 -3.41 10.48
N ILE A 158 3.89 -3.82 9.96
CA ILE A 158 2.92 -2.96 9.28
C ILE A 158 1.64 -2.92 10.12
N ILE A 159 1.02 -1.74 10.22
CA ILE A 159 -0.29 -1.61 10.86
C ILE A 159 -1.33 -2.34 10.01
N LYS A 160 -2.19 -3.12 10.64
CA LYS A 160 -3.21 -3.94 9.98
C LYS A 160 -4.47 -3.11 9.72
N LEU A 161 -5.00 -3.23 8.51
CA LEU A 161 -6.35 -2.80 8.19
C LEU A 161 -7.35 -3.87 8.65
N GLU A 162 -8.28 -3.49 9.51
CA GLU A 162 -9.37 -4.36 9.96
C GLU A 162 -10.60 -4.26 9.05
N GLY A 163 -10.82 -3.11 8.44
CA GLY A 163 -11.88 -2.91 7.45
C GLY A 163 -12.01 -1.47 6.98
N VAL A 164 -13.09 -1.20 6.25
CA VAL A 164 -13.41 0.10 5.68
C VAL A 164 -14.91 0.39 5.81
N CYS A 165 -15.25 1.63 6.13
CA CYS A 165 -16.60 2.16 5.98
C CYS A 165 -16.62 3.02 4.71
N LEU A 166 -17.48 2.67 3.75
CA LEU A 166 -17.73 3.48 2.55
C LEU A 166 -19.16 4.07 2.53
N GLU A 167 -19.74 4.30 3.69
CA GLU A 167 -21.03 4.96 3.82
C GLU A 167 -20.82 6.47 3.86
N GLU A 168 -21.34 7.21 2.89
CA GLU A 168 -21.30 8.67 2.92
C GLU A 168 -22.20 9.23 4.04
N PRO A 169 -21.81 10.32 4.73
CA PRO A 169 -20.56 11.08 4.60
C PRO A 169 -19.39 10.52 5.43
N ASN A 170 -19.51 9.32 5.99
CA ASN A 170 -18.61 8.75 6.98
C ASN A 170 -17.58 7.78 6.38
N LEU A 171 -16.95 8.16 5.26
CA LEU A 171 -15.90 7.35 4.63
C LEU A 171 -14.68 7.25 5.58
N CYS A 172 -14.27 6.04 5.96
CA CYS A 172 -13.13 5.86 6.86
C CYS A 172 -12.44 4.50 6.75
N LEU A 173 -11.15 4.48 7.08
CA LEU A 173 -10.35 3.27 7.24
C LEU A 173 -10.31 2.87 8.72
N VAL A 174 -10.55 1.60 9.00
CA VAL A 174 -10.54 1.02 10.35
C VAL A 174 -9.30 0.14 10.50
N MET A 175 -8.41 0.51 11.39
CA MET A 175 -7.10 -0.12 11.59
C MET A 175 -6.95 -0.66 13.01
N GLU A 176 -6.02 -1.58 13.23
CA GLU A 176 -5.65 -2.00 14.58
C GLU A 176 -5.15 -0.80 15.41
N TYR A 177 -5.49 -0.76 16.70
CA TYR A 177 -5.07 0.33 17.59
C TYR A 177 -3.72 0.04 18.25
N ALA A 178 -2.73 0.89 17.96
CA ALA A 178 -1.41 0.82 18.58
C ALA A 178 -1.35 1.63 19.88
N ARG A 179 -1.37 0.93 21.02
CA ARG A 179 -1.51 1.50 22.37
C ARG A 179 -0.28 2.25 22.86
N GLY A 180 0.88 1.99 22.27
CA GLY A 180 2.16 2.62 22.63
C GLY A 180 2.36 4.01 22.03
N GLY A 181 1.49 4.44 21.12
CA GLY A 181 1.61 5.73 20.45
C GLY A 181 2.81 5.80 19.51
N THR A 182 3.22 7.02 19.14
CA THR A 182 4.26 7.24 18.14
C THR A 182 5.68 7.03 18.69
N LEU A 183 6.57 6.54 17.84
CA LEU A 183 8.00 6.38 18.15
C LEU A 183 8.64 7.74 18.47
N ASN A 184 8.26 8.81 17.78
CA ASN A 184 8.77 10.16 18.09
C ASN A 184 8.55 10.56 19.56
N ARG A 185 7.35 10.30 20.09
CA ARG A 185 7.04 10.54 21.50
C ARG A 185 7.88 9.64 22.41
N ALA A 186 8.04 8.38 22.05
CA ALA A 186 8.90 7.46 22.79
C ALA A 186 10.37 7.90 22.78
N LEU A 187 10.90 8.47 21.70
CA LEU A 187 12.28 8.94 21.63
C LEU A 187 12.52 10.25 22.39
N THR A 188 11.51 11.12 22.44
CA THR A 188 11.63 12.44 23.10
C THR A 188 11.55 12.31 24.62
N CYS A 189 10.72 11.40 25.14
CA CYS A 189 10.45 11.32 26.57
C CYS A 189 11.49 10.51 27.38
N ARG A 190 12.43 9.81 26.74
CA ARG A 190 13.33 8.87 27.43
C ARG A 190 14.59 8.56 26.65
N ARG A 191 15.63 8.14 27.37
CA ARG A 191 16.86 7.64 26.77
C ARG A 191 16.72 6.15 26.49
N ILE A 192 16.72 5.78 25.21
CA ILE A 192 16.62 4.38 24.79
C ILE A 192 18.03 3.76 24.71
N PRO A 193 18.27 2.57 25.31
CA PRO A 193 19.53 1.87 25.16
C PRO A 193 19.85 1.52 23.70
N PRO A 194 21.13 1.54 23.28
CA PRO A 194 21.50 1.29 21.89
C PRO A 194 21.01 -0.04 21.32
N HIS A 195 21.02 -1.11 22.12
CA HIS A 195 20.55 -2.44 21.66
C HIS A 195 19.05 -2.45 21.32
N ILE A 196 18.24 -1.65 22.01
CA ILE A 196 16.81 -1.49 21.71
C ILE A 196 16.62 -0.66 20.45
N LEU A 197 17.39 0.43 20.28
CA LEU A 197 17.36 1.24 19.05
C LEU A 197 17.70 0.40 17.82
N VAL A 198 18.72 -0.46 17.90
CA VAL A 198 19.09 -1.38 16.81
C VAL A 198 17.93 -2.35 16.52
N ASN A 199 17.31 -2.93 17.55
CA ASN A 199 16.16 -3.80 17.36
C ASN A 199 15.00 -3.08 16.66
N TRP A 200 14.68 -1.87 17.09
CA TRP A 200 13.63 -1.04 16.49
C TRP A 200 13.95 -0.67 15.04
N ALA A 201 15.19 -0.31 14.72
CA ALA A 201 15.63 -0.04 13.36
C ALA A 201 15.49 -1.28 12.46
N VAL A 202 15.85 -2.47 12.96
CA VAL A 202 15.66 -3.73 12.22
C VAL A 202 14.18 -4.02 11.95
N GLN A 203 13.30 -3.76 12.91
CA GLN A 203 11.84 -3.91 12.73
C GLN A 203 11.30 -2.99 11.64
N ILE A 204 11.70 -1.71 11.63
CA ILE A 204 11.32 -0.74 10.60
C ILE A 204 11.86 -1.19 9.23
N ALA A 205 13.13 -1.57 9.16
CA ALA A 205 13.75 -2.04 7.91
C ALA A 205 13.03 -3.26 7.32
N ARG A 206 12.64 -4.23 8.15
CA ARG A 206 11.84 -5.39 7.73
C ARG A 206 10.47 -4.98 7.19
N GLY A 207 9.78 -4.07 7.88
CA GLY A 207 8.51 -3.53 7.39
C GLY A 207 8.64 -2.83 6.04
N MET A 208 9.70 -2.04 5.84
CA MET A 208 9.96 -1.37 4.57
C MET A 208 10.38 -2.34 3.45
N GLN A 209 11.22 -3.33 3.75
CA GLN A 209 11.56 -4.41 2.82
C GLN A 209 10.29 -5.11 2.34
N TYR A 210 9.39 -5.46 3.27
CA TYR A 210 8.11 -6.05 2.93
C TYR A 210 7.33 -5.17 1.95
N LEU A 211 7.13 -3.88 2.24
CA LEU A 211 6.40 -2.97 1.35
C LEU A 211 7.04 -2.85 -0.04
N HIS A 212 8.37 -2.87 -0.13
CA HIS A 212 9.10 -2.62 -1.36
C HIS A 212 9.28 -3.85 -2.25
N GLU A 213 9.36 -5.05 -1.66
CA GLU A 213 9.84 -6.25 -2.35
C GLU A 213 8.95 -7.48 -2.19
N GLU A 214 8.25 -7.61 -1.06
CA GLU A 214 7.51 -8.83 -0.72
C GLU A 214 5.99 -8.66 -0.80
N ALA A 215 5.51 -7.42 -0.65
CA ALA A 215 4.11 -7.09 -0.87
C ALA A 215 3.72 -7.42 -2.31
N VAL A 216 2.48 -7.88 -2.46
CA VAL A 216 1.86 -8.20 -3.75
C VAL A 216 2.14 -7.13 -4.80
N VAL A 217 1.86 -5.88 -4.41
CA VAL A 217 2.14 -4.69 -5.18
C VAL A 217 3.20 -3.93 -4.40
N PRO A 218 4.38 -3.64 -4.99
CA PRO A 218 5.36 -2.79 -4.36
C PRO A 218 4.78 -1.39 -4.05
N ILE A 219 4.82 -1.00 -2.79
CA ILE A 219 4.32 0.27 -2.28
C ILE A 219 5.49 1.15 -1.85
N ILE A 220 5.49 2.42 -2.26
CA ILE A 220 6.37 3.44 -1.69
C ILE A 220 5.62 4.12 -0.56
N HIS A 221 6.22 4.24 0.62
CA HIS A 221 5.56 4.86 1.78
C HIS A 221 5.44 6.39 1.62
N ARG A 222 6.50 7.05 1.12
CA ARG A 222 6.58 8.49 0.83
C ARG A 222 6.48 9.46 2.00
N ASP A 223 6.10 9.01 3.20
CA ASP A 223 6.14 9.81 4.44
C ASP A 223 6.72 9.00 5.62
N LEU A 224 7.80 8.25 5.39
CA LEU A 224 8.45 7.50 6.46
C LEU A 224 9.14 8.49 7.42
N LYS A 225 8.71 8.48 8.69
CA LYS A 225 9.26 9.30 9.77
C LYS A 225 8.85 8.73 11.12
N SER A 226 9.54 9.11 12.20
CA SER A 226 9.28 8.58 13.55
C SER A 226 7.87 8.86 14.10
N SER A 227 7.13 9.84 13.55
CA SER A 227 5.72 10.05 13.91
C SER A 227 4.77 9.04 13.26
N ASN A 228 5.19 8.42 12.17
CA ASN A 228 4.43 7.43 11.39
C ASN A 228 4.90 5.99 11.70
N ILE A 229 5.68 5.85 12.76
CA ILE A 229 6.00 4.56 13.38
C ILE A 229 5.28 4.51 14.72
N LEU A 230 4.47 3.49 14.93
CA LEU A 230 3.72 3.27 16.17
C LEU A 230 4.31 2.11 16.96
N LEU A 231 4.19 2.17 18.27
CA LEU A 231 4.42 1.03 19.15
C LEU A 231 3.08 0.36 19.40
N LEU A 232 2.97 -0.93 19.06
CA LEU A 232 1.73 -1.69 19.23
C LEU A 232 1.34 -1.74 20.71
N GLU A 233 2.29 -2.09 21.57
CA GLU A 233 2.06 -2.19 23.01
C GLU A 233 2.46 -0.90 23.74
N LYS A 234 1.69 -0.57 24.79
CA LYS A 234 2.04 0.50 25.71
C LYS A 234 3.33 0.16 26.45
N ILE A 235 4.18 1.16 26.67
CA ILE A 235 5.33 0.99 27.55
C ILE A 235 4.87 1.20 28.98
N GLU A 236 4.92 0.13 29.77
CA GLU A 236 4.55 0.10 31.19
C GLU A 236 5.77 -0.33 32.00
N ASN A 237 5.92 0.25 33.20
CA ASN A 237 7.02 -0.07 34.13
C ASN A 237 8.42 -0.02 33.48
N ASP A 238 8.61 0.93 32.55
CA ASP A 238 9.83 1.09 31.75
C ASP A 238 10.28 -0.13 30.93
N ASP A 239 9.41 -1.13 30.72
CA ASP A 239 9.68 -2.23 29.81
C ASP A 239 9.61 -1.75 28.35
N ILE A 240 10.77 -1.39 27.83
CA ILE A 240 11.01 -1.04 26.41
C ILE A 240 11.55 -2.23 25.60
N GLY A 241 11.82 -3.36 26.24
CA GLY A 241 12.62 -4.44 25.67
C GLY A 241 11.90 -5.24 24.58
N ARG A 242 10.59 -5.42 24.73
CA ARG A 242 9.75 -6.25 23.85
C ARG A 242 8.57 -5.45 23.33
N LYS A 243 8.85 -4.50 22.44
CA LYS A 243 7.83 -3.69 21.78
C LYS A 243 7.85 -3.94 20.28
N ILE A 244 6.66 -4.09 19.70
CA ILE A 244 6.48 -4.27 18.27
C ILE A 244 6.27 -2.89 17.64
N LEU A 245 7.12 -2.54 16.67
CA LEU A 245 6.98 -1.32 15.89
C LEU A 245 6.17 -1.60 14.64
N LYS A 246 5.22 -0.72 14.34
CA LYS A 246 4.35 -0.80 13.17
C LYS A 246 4.41 0.49 12.36
N ILE A 247 4.70 0.36 11.09
CA ILE A 247 4.63 1.45 10.11
C ILE A 247 3.16 1.73 9.81
N THR A 248 2.78 3.01 9.80
CA THR A 248 1.41 3.48 9.55
C THR A 248 1.41 4.71 8.63
N ASP A 249 0.21 5.16 8.29
CA ASP A 249 -0.06 6.41 7.57
C ASP A 249 0.37 6.39 6.09
N PHE A 250 -0.22 5.44 5.36
CA PHE A 250 -0.10 5.27 3.91
C PHE A 250 -0.88 6.32 3.09
N GLY A 251 -1.29 7.45 3.68
CA GLY A 251 -2.14 8.45 3.00
C GLY A 251 -1.48 9.17 1.82
N LEU A 252 -0.16 9.03 1.64
CA LEU A 252 0.57 9.39 0.42
C LEU A 252 1.14 8.18 -0.31
N ALA A 253 0.98 7.00 0.26
CA ALA A 253 1.54 5.79 -0.32
C ALA A 253 0.87 5.57 -1.67
N ARG A 254 1.70 5.43 -2.68
CA ARG A 254 1.23 5.04 -4.01
C ARG A 254 2.01 3.82 -4.43
N GLU A 255 1.39 3.10 -5.33
CA GLU A 255 2.06 2.11 -6.16
C GLU A 255 3.34 2.74 -6.73
N TRP A 256 4.43 1.97 -6.72
CA TRP A 256 5.73 2.38 -7.25
C TRP A 256 5.62 3.09 -8.61
N HIS A 257 4.70 2.63 -9.44
CA HIS A 257 4.57 3.08 -10.80
C HIS A 257 3.64 4.30 -11.03
N LYS A 258 2.90 4.80 -10.02
CA LYS A 258 2.10 6.04 -10.13
C LYS A 258 2.90 7.30 -9.68
N THR A 259 4.22 7.28 -9.81
CA THR A 259 5.13 8.22 -9.12
C THR A 259 5.64 9.38 -9.99
N THR A 260 5.18 9.53 -11.23
CA THR A 260 5.60 10.63 -12.11
C THR A 260 4.66 11.84 -12.16
N LYS A 261 3.47 11.81 -11.53
CA LYS A 261 2.60 12.99 -11.43
C LYS A 261 2.45 13.52 -10.00
N MET A 262 2.97 14.74 -9.85
CA MET A 262 3.05 15.64 -8.70
C MET A 262 1.89 15.55 -7.72
N SER A 263 2.20 15.49 -6.43
CA SER A 263 1.35 15.99 -5.36
C SER A 263 2.29 16.60 -4.32
N ALA A 264 2.20 17.91 -4.10
CA ALA A 264 3.07 18.65 -3.19
C ALA A 264 2.73 18.34 -1.73
N ALA A 265 3.01 17.13 -1.27
CA ALA A 265 2.81 16.72 0.11
C ALA A 265 4.08 16.00 0.61
N GLY A 266 4.70 16.56 1.65
CA GLY A 266 5.89 16.05 2.32
C GLY A 266 6.55 17.12 3.19
N THR A 267 7.17 16.73 4.30
CA THR A 267 7.91 17.65 5.18
C THR A 267 9.32 17.91 4.61
N TYR A 268 9.60 19.17 4.26
CA TYR A 268 10.82 19.61 3.55
C TYR A 268 12.16 19.21 4.20
N SER A 269 12.20 18.99 5.53
CA SER A 269 13.43 18.71 6.27
C SER A 269 14.02 17.31 6.06
N TRP A 270 13.33 16.41 5.34
CA TRP A 270 13.70 15.00 5.19
C TRP A 270 13.73 14.56 3.71
N MET A 271 13.88 15.47 2.77
CA MET A 271 13.90 15.16 1.35
C MET A 271 15.33 14.82 0.88
N ALA A 272 15.47 13.70 0.15
CA ALA A 272 16.71 13.37 -0.52
C ALA A 272 17.04 14.44 -1.60
N PRO A 273 18.32 14.75 -1.88
CA PRO A 273 18.71 15.85 -2.77
C PRO A 273 18.18 15.72 -4.20
N GLU A 274 17.91 14.50 -4.69
CA GLU A 274 17.23 14.25 -5.97
C GLU A 274 15.76 14.67 -5.94
N VAL A 275 15.08 14.55 -4.79
CA VAL A 275 13.68 15.00 -4.63
C VAL A 275 13.61 16.53 -4.68
N ILE A 276 14.65 17.22 -4.20
CA ILE A 276 14.77 18.69 -4.24
C ILE A 276 15.10 19.19 -5.67
N LYS A 277 15.76 18.37 -6.50
CA LYS A 277 16.19 18.74 -7.85
C LYS A 277 15.26 18.28 -8.98
N SER A 278 14.52 17.18 -8.82
CA SER A 278 13.73 16.58 -9.92
C SER A 278 12.30 16.15 -9.57
N SER A 279 11.85 16.30 -8.33
CA SER A 279 10.47 15.95 -7.91
C SER A 279 10.08 14.47 -8.15
N LEU A 280 11.04 13.53 -8.09
CA LEU A 280 10.81 12.09 -8.26
C LEU A 280 11.02 11.33 -6.93
N PHE A 281 10.02 10.57 -6.47
CA PHE A 281 10.15 9.69 -5.30
C PHE A 281 10.50 8.27 -5.73
N SER A 282 11.48 7.66 -5.06
CA SER A 282 12.02 6.34 -5.40
C SER A 282 12.18 5.43 -4.16
N LYS A 283 12.51 4.14 -4.32
CA LYS A 283 12.84 3.25 -3.20
C LYS A 283 14.04 3.84 -2.44
N GLY A 284 14.97 4.45 -3.16
CA GLY A 284 16.09 5.20 -2.59
C GLY A 284 15.66 6.39 -1.72
N SER A 285 14.54 7.06 -2.04
CA SER A 285 14.03 8.17 -1.24
C SER A 285 13.43 7.74 0.11
N ASP A 286 12.88 6.52 0.17
CA ASP A 286 12.44 5.90 1.42
C ASP A 286 13.64 5.38 2.23
N VAL A 287 14.73 4.95 1.58
CA VAL A 287 15.98 4.51 2.24
C VAL A 287 16.80 5.68 2.80
N TRP A 288 16.74 6.86 2.16
CA TRP A 288 17.42 8.07 2.64
C TRP A 288 16.79 8.66 3.91
N ARG A 289 15.52 8.37 4.18
CA ARG A 289 14.74 8.90 5.30
C ARG A 289 14.82 8.00 6.53
#